data_AF-A0A833WBY9-F1
#
_entry.id   AF-A0A833WBY9-F1
#
_cell.length_a   1.000
_cell.length_b   1.000
_cell.length_c   1.000
_cell.angle_alpha   90.00
_cell.angle_beta   90.00
_cell.angle_gamma   90.00
#
_symmetry.space_group_name_H-M   'P 1'
#
loop_
_entity.id
_entity.type
_entity.pdbx_description
1 polymer ?
#
loop_
_entity_poly.entity_id
_entity_poly.type
_entity_poly.pdbx_seq_one_letter_code
_entity_poly.pdbx_strand_id
1 'polypeptide(L)'
;MARSRVARLRASRVPADAEINALALSPAEPLPYIYHTSEPGSSAFTFEKVMAATVDERSAVVFMMRHGLVSRTILSRHCDSEMTMDTACKRWRCRRKGCGDHEISVRAGSFFAKSKLPVSKRLRLLLFWCSDLPAGIAQQWLDISDVTAIDWYSFCRDVCSK
;
A
#
# COMPACT_ATOMS: atom_id res chain seq x y z
N MET A 1 53.93 -36.85 -60.92
CA MET A 1 54.87 -36.80 -59.77
C MET A 1 54.29 -35.87 -58.72
N ALA A 2 54.09 -36.38 -57.51
CA ALA A 2 53.48 -35.66 -56.38
C ALA A 2 54.48 -34.74 -55.66
N ARG A 3 53.98 -33.62 -55.09
CA ARG A 3 54.48 -32.84 -53.93
C ARG A 3 53.62 -31.57 -53.83
N SER A 4 53.25 -30.95 -52.71
CA SER A 4 53.10 -31.28 -51.29
C SER A 4 52.75 -29.95 -50.59
N ARG A 5 51.71 -29.98 -49.75
CA ARG A 5 51.48 -29.23 -48.49
C ARG A 5 51.62 -27.69 -48.41
N VAL A 6 50.47 -27.07 -48.08
CA VAL A 6 50.19 -26.20 -46.92
C VAL A 6 51.19 -25.08 -46.59
N ALA A 7 50.75 -23.81 -46.62
CA ALA A 7 50.59 -23.00 -45.41
C ALA A 7 50.17 -21.53 -45.66
N ARG A 8 49.45 -21.01 -44.67
CA ARG A 8 49.20 -19.60 -44.29
C ARG A 8 47.96 -18.91 -44.85
N LEU A 9 46.83 -19.23 -44.22
CA LEU A 9 45.74 -18.27 -43.98
C LEU A 9 46.22 -17.21 -42.96
N ARG A 10 46.21 -15.93 -43.36
CA ARG A 10 46.09 -14.79 -42.44
C ARG A 10 44.72 -14.18 -42.69
N ALA A 11 43.86 -14.24 -41.69
CA ALA A 11 42.56 -13.58 -41.69
C ALA A 11 42.76 -12.06 -41.86
N SER A 12 42.21 -11.50 -42.93
CA SER A 12 42.16 -10.06 -43.16
C SER A 12 41.05 -9.46 -42.29
N ARG A 13 41.40 -8.47 -41.47
CA ARG A 13 40.45 -7.68 -40.68
C ARG A 13 39.64 -6.79 -41.63
N VAL A 14 38.31 -6.81 -41.49
CA VAL A 14 37.40 -5.88 -42.18
C VAL A 14 37.46 -4.51 -41.45
N PRO A 15 37.49 -3.37 -42.17
CA PRO A 15 37.56 -2.03 -41.56
C PRO A 15 36.27 -1.65 -40.83
N ALA A 16 36.44 -0.76 -39.85
CA ALA A 16 35.42 -0.28 -38.92
C ALA A 16 34.84 1.05 -39.39
N ASP A 17 34.00 1.03 -40.44
CA ASP A 17 33.48 2.28 -41.02
C ASP A 17 32.21 2.06 -41.88
N ALA A 18 31.37 1.10 -41.51
CA ALA A 18 29.98 1.08 -41.98
C ALA A 18 29.16 2.05 -41.11
N GLU A 19 29.12 3.32 -41.50
CA GLU A 19 28.18 4.30 -40.98
C GLU A 19 26.74 3.79 -41.17
N ILE A 20 26.13 3.34 -40.07
CA ILE A 20 24.70 3.06 -40.01
C ILE A 20 24.02 4.43 -40.07
N ASN A 21 23.41 4.73 -41.21
CA ASN A 21 22.47 5.84 -41.34
C ASN A 21 21.31 5.63 -40.34
N ALA A 22 21.44 6.21 -39.15
CA ALA A 22 20.37 6.34 -38.19
C ALA A 22 19.35 7.35 -38.77
N LEU A 23 18.35 6.84 -39.47
CA LEU A 23 17.11 7.57 -39.68
C LEU A 23 16.58 7.96 -38.31
N ALA A 24 16.69 9.24 -37.97
CA ALA A 24 16.10 9.82 -36.79
C ALA A 24 14.58 9.57 -36.85
N LEU A 25 14.13 8.57 -36.08
CA LEU A 25 12.72 8.37 -35.81
C LEU A 25 12.23 9.63 -35.11
N SER A 26 11.31 10.35 -35.76
CA SER A 26 10.55 11.44 -35.13
C SER A 26 10.01 10.97 -33.77
N PRO A 27 9.95 11.83 -32.74
CA PRO A 27 9.31 11.47 -31.47
C PRO A 27 7.91 10.95 -31.78
N ALA A 28 7.64 9.69 -31.43
CA ALA A 28 6.31 9.13 -31.53
C ALA A 28 5.38 10.01 -30.69
N GLU A 29 4.28 10.51 -31.28
CA GLU A 29 3.22 11.13 -30.52
C GLU A 29 2.81 10.17 -29.39
N PRO A 30 2.74 10.63 -28.12
CA PRO A 30 2.31 9.78 -27.04
C PRO A 30 0.88 9.32 -27.34
N LEU A 31 0.72 8.02 -27.53
CA LEU A 31 -0.58 7.41 -27.78
C LEU A 31 -1.57 7.86 -26.70
N PRO A 32 -2.84 8.16 -27.03
CA PRO A 32 -3.82 8.76 -26.11
C PRO A 32 -4.22 7.88 -24.92
N TYR A 33 -3.60 6.70 -24.78
CA TYR A 33 -3.86 5.67 -23.80
C TYR A 33 -2.59 5.27 -23.01
N ILE A 34 -1.67 6.22 -22.77
CA ILE A 34 -0.62 6.01 -21.77
C ILE A 34 -1.29 5.99 -20.39
N TYR A 35 -1.56 4.79 -19.88
CA TYR A 35 -1.91 4.60 -18.48
C TYR A 35 -0.64 4.80 -17.66
N HIS A 36 -0.63 5.82 -16.80
CA HIS A 36 0.41 5.94 -15.77
C HIS A 36 0.27 4.77 -14.80
N THR A 37 1.07 3.73 -14.98
CA THR A 37 1.20 2.65 -14.01
C THR A 37 2.21 3.07 -12.95
N SER A 38 1.86 2.91 -11.68
CA SER A 38 2.81 3.10 -10.58
C SER A 38 3.95 2.09 -10.70
N GLU A 39 5.17 2.49 -10.37
CA GLU A 39 6.32 1.56 -10.34
C GLU A 39 6.00 0.33 -9.48
N PRO A 40 6.15 -0.89 -10.03
CA PRO A 40 5.95 -2.12 -9.29
C PRO A 40 6.75 -2.13 -7.99
N GLY A 41 6.10 -2.48 -6.87
CA GLY A 41 6.73 -2.56 -5.55
C GLY A 41 6.70 -1.29 -4.72
N SER A 42 6.39 -0.12 -5.31
CA SER A 42 6.36 1.17 -4.61
C SER A 42 5.19 1.28 -3.61
N SER A 43 4.01 0.75 -3.96
CA SER A 43 2.84 0.84 -3.09
C SER A 43 2.95 -0.08 -1.87
N ALA A 44 2.66 0.47 -0.69
CA ALA A 44 2.48 -0.29 0.54
C ALA A 44 1.10 -0.98 0.62
N PHE A 45 0.14 -0.56 -0.21
CA PHE A 45 -1.26 -0.97 -0.15
C PHE A 45 -1.65 -1.97 -1.23
N THR A 46 -0.73 -2.84 -1.63
CA THR A 46 -1.09 -3.96 -2.50
C THR A 46 -1.97 -4.96 -1.75
N PHE A 47 -2.77 -5.72 -2.49
CA PHE A 47 -3.62 -6.77 -1.90
C PHE A 47 -2.84 -7.71 -0.99
N GLU A 48 -1.71 -8.24 -1.48
CA GLU A 48 -0.85 -9.14 -0.71
C GLU A 48 -0.35 -8.50 0.60
N LYS A 49 0.20 -7.27 0.53
CA LYS A 49 0.75 -6.59 1.70
C LYS A 49 -0.32 -6.28 2.74
N VAL A 50 -1.51 -5.84 2.30
CA VAL A 50 -2.63 -5.56 3.20
C VAL A 50 -3.17 -6.84 3.82
N MET A 51 -3.33 -7.91 3.06
CA MET A 51 -3.79 -9.19 3.59
C MET A 51 -2.81 -9.77 4.60
N ALA A 52 -1.50 -9.73 4.31
CA ALA A 52 -0.45 -10.14 5.24
C ALA A 52 -0.44 -9.27 6.52
N ALA A 53 -0.55 -7.95 6.39
CA ALA A 53 -0.57 -7.03 7.53
C ALA A 53 -1.81 -7.20 8.42
N THR A 54 -2.88 -7.81 7.91
CA THR A 54 -4.17 -7.93 8.60
C THR A 54 -4.46 -9.35 9.09
N VAL A 55 -3.48 -10.25 9.09
CA VAL A 55 -3.61 -11.61 9.65
C VAL A 55 -4.07 -11.56 11.11
N ASP A 56 -3.54 -10.63 11.89
CA ASP A 56 -3.97 -10.36 13.25
C ASP A 56 -4.13 -8.85 13.49
N GLU A 57 -4.85 -8.52 14.56
CA GLU A 57 -5.21 -7.14 14.87
C GLU A 57 -4.02 -6.29 15.31
N ARG A 58 -3.01 -6.88 15.96
CA ARG A 58 -1.82 -6.16 16.41
C ARG A 58 -0.98 -5.74 15.21
N SER A 59 -0.73 -6.67 14.29
CA SER A 59 -0.03 -6.39 13.03
C SER A 59 -0.77 -5.32 12.21
N ALA A 60 -2.10 -5.38 12.16
CA ALA A 60 -2.91 -4.39 11.46
C ALA A 60 -2.73 -2.98 12.04
N VAL A 61 -2.77 -2.83 13.38
CA VAL A 61 -2.55 -1.55 14.04
C VAL A 61 -1.15 -1.00 13.76
N VAL A 62 -0.11 -1.85 13.86
CA VAL A 62 1.28 -1.45 13.58
C VAL A 62 1.44 -0.97 12.14
N PHE A 63 0.86 -1.70 11.18
CA PHE A 63 0.85 -1.31 9.77
C PHE A 63 0.18 0.05 9.57
N MET A 64 -1.00 0.25 10.17
CA MET A 64 -1.73 1.52 10.06
C MET A 64 -0.95 2.69 10.66
N MET A 65 -0.28 2.51 11.80
CA MET A 65 0.60 3.54 12.39
C MET A 65 1.80 3.85 11.51
N ARG A 66 2.40 2.83 10.92
CA ARG A 66 3.57 2.98 10.03
C ARG A 66 3.22 3.83 8.82
N HIS A 67 2.03 3.64 8.27
CA HIS A 67 1.56 4.32 7.06
C HIS A 67 0.63 5.53 7.33
N GLY A 68 0.54 6.00 8.58
CA GLY A 68 -0.17 7.24 8.93
C GLY A 68 -1.70 7.15 8.89
N LEU A 69 -2.26 5.95 8.84
CA LEU A 69 -3.72 5.73 8.86
C LEU A 69 -4.32 5.91 10.27
N VAL A 70 -3.49 5.80 11.29
CA VAL A 70 -3.81 6.14 12.68
C VAL A 70 -2.61 6.84 13.31
N SER A 71 -2.85 7.61 14.38
CA SER A 71 -1.79 8.34 15.08
C SER A 71 -0.71 7.40 15.60
N ARG A 72 0.56 7.81 15.44
CA ARG A 72 1.73 7.12 15.99
C ARG A 72 2.06 7.57 17.41
N THR A 73 1.64 8.76 17.78
CA THR A 73 1.82 9.35 19.11
C THR A 73 0.55 10.12 19.46
N ILE A 74 0.19 10.17 20.74
CA ILE A 74 -0.93 10.97 21.26
C ILE A 74 -0.49 11.62 22.56
N LEU A 75 -0.81 12.89 22.73
CA LEU A 75 -0.63 13.61 23.99
C LEU A 75 -1.90 13.51 24.84
N SER A 76 -1.71 13.35 26.15
CA SER A 76 -2.84 13.40 27.08
C SER A 76 -3.31 14.84 27.26
N ARG A 77 -4.61 15.10 27.07
CA ARG A 77 -5.24 16.40 27.35
C ARG A 77 -5.15 16.86 28.82
N HIS A 78 -4.75 15.97 29.74
CA HIS A 78 -4.70 16.25 31.18
C HIS A 78 -3.30 16.68 31.65
N CYS A 79 -2.23 16.28 30.96
CA CYS A 79 -0.86 16.52 31.40
C CYS A 79 0.15 16.77 30.28
N ASP A 80 -0.33 16.85 29.04
CA ASP A 80 0.41 17.09 27.79
C ASP A 80 1.61 16.15 27.57
N SER A 81 1.65 15.05 28.32
CA SER A 81 2.68 14.04 28.22
C SER A 81 2.27 12.99 27.19
N GLU A 82 3.26 12.45 26.49
CA GLU A 82 3.04 11.38 25.51
C GLU A 82 2.45 10.14 26.19
N MET A 83 1.41 9.59 25.57
CA MET A 83 0.73 8.39 26.04
C MET A 83 1.44 7.13 25.55
N THR A 84 1.38 6.05 26.34
CA THR A 84 1.91 4.75 25.94
C THR A 84 0.84 3.96 25.19
N MET A 85 1.19 3.40 24.04
CA MET A 85 0.29 2.52 23.30
C MET A 85 0.28 1.12 23.92
N ASP A 86 -0.90 0.67 24.30
CA ASP A 86 -1.18 -0.72 24.61
C ASP A 86 -1.71 -1.41 23.35
N THR A 87 -0.86 -2.22 22.73
CA THR A 87 -1.19 -2.88 21.46
C THR A 87 -2.19 -4.02 21.63
N ALA A 88 -2.23 -4.64 22.81
CA ALA A 88 -3.18 -5.71 23.10
C ALA A 88 -4.60 -5.14 23.23
N CYS A 89 -4.75 -4.06 24.01
CA CYS A 89 -6.03 -3.38 24.19
C CYS A 89 -6.37 -2.40 23.06
N LYS A 90 -5.43 -2.09 22.17
CA LYS A 90 -5.58 -1.12 21.05
C LYS A 90 -6.00 0.26 21.57
N ARG A 91 -5.37 0.67 22.68
CA ARG A 91 -5.65 1.92 23.39
C ARG A 91 -4.36 2.63 23.78
N TRP A 92 -4.39 3.95 23.76
CA TRP A 92 -3.41 4.83 24.35
C TRP A 92 -3.74 5.00 25.83
N ARG A 93 -2.75 4.85 26.71
CA ARG A 93 -2.89 5.00 28.16
C ARG A 93 -1.92 6.05 28.68
N CYS A 94 -2.41 6.99 29.49
CA CYS A 94 -1.52 7.89 30.23
C CYS A 94 -1.01 7.16 31.48
N ARG A 95 0.31 7.05 31.65
CA ARG A 95 0.93 6.37 32.81
C ARG A 95 1.39 7.33 33.90
N ARG A 96 1.11 8.63 33.77
CA ARG A 96 1.55 9.64 34.72
C ARG A 96 0.72 9.54 36.01
N LYS A 97 1.40 9.53 37.16
CA LYS A 97 0.75 9.58 38.48
C LYS A 97 -0.15 10.83 38.55
N GLY A 98 -1.40 10.64 38.96
CA GLY A 98 -2.40 11.72 39.08
C GLY A 98 -3.29 11.95 37.86
N CYS A 99 -2.99 11.35 36.70
CA CYS A 99 -3.86 11.44 35.50
C CYS A 99 -5.03 10.43 35.47
N GLY A 100 -5.09 9.52 36.44
CA GLY A 100 -6.05 8.41 36.47
C GLY A 100 -5.88 7.43 35.29
N ASP A 101 -6.88 6.56 35.10
CA ASP A 101 -6.96 5.61 33.97
C ASP A 101 -7.52 6.30 32.70
N HIS A 102 -6.88 7.41 32.30
CA HIS A 102 -7.25 8.07 31.07
C HIS A 102 -6.78 7.26 29.86
N GLU A 103 -7.75 6.82 29.05
CA GLU A 103 -7.53 5.99 27.88
C GLU A 103 -8.18 6.56 26.62
N ILE A 104 -7.50 6.43 25.49
CA ILE A 104 -8.02 6.84 24.18
C ILE A 104 -7.89 5.65 23.22
N SER A 105 -8.88 5.42 22.34
CA SER A 105 -8.75 4.38 21.31
C SER A 105 -7.59 4.66 20.36
N VAL A 106 -6.90 3.62 19.88
CA VAL A 106 -5.84 3.77 18.87
C VAL A 106 -6.34 4.43 17.57
N ARG A 107 -7.65 4.38 17.31
CA ARG A 107 -8.29 4.95 16.13
C ARG A 107 -8.86 6.35 16.36
N ALA A 108 -8.68 6.92 17.55
CA ALA A 108 -9.23 8.23 17.84
C ALA A 108 -8.63 9.27 16.89
N GLY A 109 -9.48 10.15 16.36
CA GLY A 109 -9.06 11.20 15.44
C GLY A 109 -8.71 10.73 14.02
N SER A 110 -8.93 9.46 13.66
CA SER A 110 -8.72 8.96 12.30
C SER A 110 -10.02 8.62 11.57
N PHE A 111 -9.92 8.36 10.27
CA PHE A 111 -11.00 7.83 9.42
C PHE A 111 -11.67 6.57 10.01
N PHE A 112 -10.91 5.78 10.78
CA PHE A 112 -11.36 4.52 11.35
C PHE A 112 -12.03 4.70 12.74
N ALA A 113 -12.20 5.93 13.22
CA ALA A 113 -12.83 6.21 14.51
C ALA A 113 -14.27 5.69 14.57
N LYS A 114 -14.78 5.45 15.79
CA LYS A 114 -16.19 5.12 16.10
C LYS A 114 -16.79 3.85 15.50
N SER A 115 -16.13 3.18 14.56
CA SER A 115 -16.59 1.90 14.05
C SER A 115 -16.38 0.76 15.06
N LYS A 116 -17.34 -0.17 15.11
CA LYS A 116 -17.33 -1.38 15.95
C LYS A 116 -16.59 -2.56 15.30
N LEU A 117 -16.27 -2.46 14.01
CA LEU A 117 -15.54 -3.50 13.31
C LEU A 117 -14.12 -3.70 13.88
N PRO A 118 -13.53 -4.90 13.73
CA PRO A 118 -12.10 -5.09 13.93
C PRO A 118 -11.25 -4.20 13.02
N VAL A 119 -10.03 -3.87 13.44
CA VAL A 119 -9.10 -3.02 12.70
C VAL A 119 -8.74 -3.66 11.36
N SER A 120 -8.47 -4.96 11.36
CA SER A 120 -8.16 -5.77 10.17
C SER A 120 -9.27 -5.66 9.12
N LYS A 121 -10.52 -5.95 9.50
CA LYS A 121 -11.67 -5.93 8.58
C LYS A 121 -11.88 -4.54 7.97
N ARG A 122 -11.69 -3.45 8.73
CA ARG A 122 -11.81 -2.09 8.18
C ARG A 122 -10.74 -1.77 7.14
N LEU A 123 -9.49 -2.15 7.39
CA LEU A 123 -8.42 -1.90 6.44
C LEU A 123 -8.66 -2.67 5.14
N ARG A 124 -9.12 -3.93 5.24
CA ARG A 124 -9.53 -4.73 4.07
C ARG A 124 -10.74 -4.13 3.35
N LEU A 125 -11.76 -3.67 4.08
CA LEU A 125 -12.92 -2.99 3.49
C LEU A 125 -12.51 -1.74 2.70
N LEU A 126 -11.59 -0.94 3.26
CA LEU A 126 -11.09 0.24 2.57
C LEU A 126 -10.33 -0.14 1.30
N LEU A 127 -9.49 -1.17 1.36
CA LEU A 127 -8.82 -1.69 0.16
C LEU A 127 -9.82 -2.13 -0.90
N PHE A 128 -10.86 -2.88 -0.53
CA PHE A 128 -11.86 -3.38 -1.46
C PHE A 128 -12.67 -2.26 -2.09
N TRP A 129 -13.02 -1.25 -1.30
CA TRP A 129 -13.63 -0.01 -1.79
C TRP A 129 -12.71 0.69 -2.80
N CYS A 130 -11.45 0.92 -2.45
CA CYS A 130 -10.47 1.56 -3.34
C CYS A 130 -10.14 0.74 -4.59
N SER A 131 -10.49 -0.55 -4.61
CA SER A 131 -10.31 -1.45 -5.75
C SER A 131 -11.60 -1.61 -6.57
N ASP A 132 -12.61 -0.77 -6.33
CA ASP A 132 -13.93 -0.81 -6.97
C ASP A 132 -14.63 -2.18 -6.89
N LEU A 133 -14.34 -2.96 -5.85
CA LEU A 133 -15.02 -4.24 -5.63
C LEU A 133 -16.43 -4.00 -5.10
N PRO A 134 -17.46 -4.72 -5.58
CA PRO A 134 -18.82 -4.58 -5.08
C PRO A 134 -18.93 -4.89 -3.58
N ALA A 135 -19.82 -4.18 -2.88
CA ALA A 135 -20.06 -4.38 -1.45
C ALA A 135 -20.44 -5.84 -1.11
N GLY A 136 -21.15 -6.54 -2.00
CA GLY A 136 -21.49 -7.95 -1.82
C GLY A 136 -20.27 -8.88 -1.81
N ILE A 137 -19.25 -8.59 -2.63
CA ILE A 137 -17.99 -9.35 -2.61
C ILE A 137 -17.24 -9.08 -1.31
N ALA A 138 -17.16 -7.82 -0.91
CA ALA A 138 -16.53 -7.43 0.36
C ALA A 138 -17.24 -8.06 1.58
N GLN A 139 -18.57 -8.10 1.54
CA GLN A 139 -19.42 -8.74 2.54
C GLN A 139 -19.09 -10.23 2.68
N GLN A 140 -19.08 -10.95 1.55
CA GLN A 140 -18.78 -12.38 1.52
C GLN A 140 -17.34 -12.67 1.99
N TRP A 141 -16.35 -11.91 1.49
CA TRP A 141 -14.94 -12.18 1.77
C TRP A 141 -14.52 -11.83 3.20
N LEU A 142 -15.21 -10.88 3.82
CA LEU A 142 -14.91 -10.43 5.18
C LEU A 142 -15.84 -11.01 6.23
N ASP A 143 -16.84 -11.80 5.82
CA ASP A 143 -17.84 -12.38 6.70
C ASP A 143 -18.44 -11.30 7.64
N ILE A 144 -19.10 -10.32 7.02
CA ILE A 144 -19.83 -9.24 7.70
C ILE A 144 -21.27 -9.22 7.17
N SER A 145 -22.14 -8.44 7.80
CA SER A 145 -23.48 -8.22 7.25
C SER A 145 -23.44 -7.31 6.02
N ASP A 146 -24.39 -7.53 5.12
CA ASP A 146 -24.71 -6.66 4.00
C ASP A 146 -24.92 -5.21 4.44
N VAL A 147 -25.71 -4.99 5.49
CA VAL A 147 -25.95 -3.66 6.07
C VAL A 147 -24.64 -2.99 6.46
N THR A 148 -23.71 -3.73 7.08
CA THR A 148 -22.40 -3.19 7.48
C THR A 148 -21.54 -2.83 6.27
N ALA A 149 -21.53 -3.68 5.24
CA ALA A 149 -20.76 -3.42 4.02
C ALA A 149 -21.29 -2.19 3.27
N ILE A 150 -22.61 -2.09 3.12
CA ILE A 150 -23.29 -0.96 2.45
C ILE A 150 -23.07 0.35 3.20
N ASP A 151 -23.22 0.33 4.53
CA ASP A 151 -22.99 1.50 5.38
C ASP A 151 -21.53 1.98 5.26
N TRP A 152 -20.57 1.06 5.31
CA TRP A 152 -19.16 1.40 5.15
C TRP A 152 -18.84 2.00 3.77
N TYR A 153 -19.39 1.43 2.69
CA TYR A 153 -19.20 1.94 1.33
C TYR A 153 -19.84 3.32 1.17
N SER A 154 -20.99 3.55 1.78
CA SER A 154 -21.65 4.87 1.80
C SER A 154 -20.81 5.89 2.56
N PHE A 155 -20.28 5.52 3.73
CA PHE A 155 -19.33 6.36 4.47
C PHE A 155 -18.10 6.73 3.64
N CYS A 156 -17.51 5.77 2.90
CA CYS A 156 -16.41 6.07 1.99
C CYS A 156 -16.80 7.09 0.91
N ARG A 157 -17.97 6.94 0.28
CA ARG A 157 -18.49 7.92 -0.70
C ARG A 157 -18.66 9.30 -0.11
N ASP A 158 -19.27 9.39 1.08
CA ASP A 158 -19.55 10.67 1.76
C ASP A 158 -18.28 11.41 2.18
N VAL A 159 -17.19 10.68 2.40
CA VAL A 159 -15.88 11.28 2.68
C VAL A 159 -15.21 11.77 1.39
N CYS A 160 -15.39 11.06 0.27
CA CYS A 160 -14.78 11.40 -1.02
C CYS A 160 -15.59 12.41 -1.86
N SER A 161 -16.85 12.65 -1.53
CA SER A 161 -17.73 13.59 -2.26
C SER A 161 -17.74 15.01 -1.68
N LYS A 162 -16.96 15.27 -0.63
CA LYS A 162 -16.75 16.58 0.00
C LYS A 162 -15.48 17.23 -0.53
#